data_AF-A0A093HLG2-F1
#
_entry.id   AF-A0A093HLG2-F1
#
_cell.length_a   1.000
_cell.length_b   1.000
_cell.length_c   1.000
_cell.angle_alpha   90.00
_cell.angle_beta   90.00
_cell.angle_gamma   90.00
#
_symmetry.space_group_name_H-M   'P 1'
#
loop_
_entity.id
_entity.type
_entity.pdbx_description
1 polymer ?
#
loop_
_entity_poly.entity_id
_entity_poly.type
_entity_poly.pdbx_seq_one_letter_code
_entity_poly.pdbx_strand_id
1 'polypeptide(L)'
;DLEKDNAGQVTLIPEEPEDMWHTYNLLQVGDSLRASTIRKVQTESATGSVGSNRIRTTLTLCVEAIDFDSQACQLRVKGTNIQENEYVKMGAYHTIELEPNRQFTLAKKQWDSVVLERIEQACDPAWSADVAGGGLPGGLAHVCLVTPSMTLTRAKVEVNIPRKRKGNCSQHDRALERFYEQVVQAIQRHINFEVVKCVLVASPGFVREQFCDYMFQQAVKTDNKLLLENRSKFLQVHSSSGHKYALKEALCDPAVTSRLSDTKAAGEVKALDDFYKMLQHEPDRAFYGLKHVEKANEAMAIDTLLISDELFRHQDVATRARYVKLVDSVRENMGTVRIFSSLHVSGEQLGQLTGVAAILRFPVAELSDQEDESSSEED
;
A
#
# COMPACT_ATOMS: atom_id res chain seq x y z
N ASP A 1 -22.11 -17.07 -3.50
CA ASP A 1 -23.50 -17.04 -3.03
C ASP A 1 -23.63 -16.09 -1.85
N LEU A 2 -24.20 -14.92 -2.10
CA LEU A 2 -24.53 -13.93 -1.07
C LEU A 2 -26.01 -14.11 -0.72
N GLU A 3 -26.31 -14.52 0.52
CA GLU A 3 -27.69 -14.61 1.01
C GLU A 3 -28.24 -13.21 1.32
N LYS A 4 -29.58 -13.09 1.37
CA LYS A 4 -30.29 -11.83 1.62
C LYS A 4 -29.98 -11.18 2.99
N ASP A 5 -29.33 -11.91 3.90
CA ASP A 5 -28.95 -11.46 5.24
C ASP A 5 -27.51 -10.92 5.32
N ASN A 6 -26.89 -10.58 4.17
CA ASN A 6 -25.49 -10.15 4.03
C ASN A 6 -24.44 -11.20 4.46
N ALA A 7 -24.87 -12.42 4.82
CA ALA A 7 -23.98 -13.56 5.03
C ALA A 7 -23.68 -14.24 3.69
N GLY A 8 -22.46 -14.70 3.50
CA GLY A 8 -22.11 -15.40 2.27
C GLY A 8 -20.68 -15.88 2.21
N GLN A 9 -20.42 -16.71 1.21
CA GLN A 9 -19.08 -17.25 0.94
C GLN A 9 -18.62 -16.81 -0.45
N VAL A 10 -17.36 -16.37 -0.52
CA VAL A 10 -16.67 -15.99 -1.76
C VAL A 10 -15.41 -16.83 -1.87
N THR A 11 -15.20 -17.46 -3.02
CA THR A 11 -13.97 -18.18 -3.33
C THR A 11 -13.15 -17.32 -4.28
N LEU A 12 -11.89 -17.08 -3.93
CA LEU A 12 -10.98 -16.24 -4.69
C LEU A 12 -9.60 -16.90 -4.80
N ILE A 13 -8.88 -16.53 -5.85
CA ILE A 13 -7.53 -17.01 -6.16
C ILE A 13 -6.65 -15.75 -6.27
N PRO A 14 -5.71 -15.53 -5.36
CA PRO A 14 -4.75 -14.45 -5.48
C PRO A 14 -3.70 -14.85 -6.52
N GLU A 15 -3.55 -14.08 -7.59
CA GLU A 15 -2.58 -14.35 -8.67
C GLU A 15 -1.28 -13.57 -8.45
N GLU A 16 -1.42 -12.30 -8.04
CA GLU A 16 -0.31 -11.37 -7.86
C GLU A 16 0.07 -11.21 -6.37
N PRO A 17 1.31 -10.78 -6.07
CA PRO A 17 1.70 -10.43 -4.70
C PRO A 17 0.85 -9.29 -4.10
N GLU A 18 0.27 -8.44 -4.95
CA GLU A 18 -0.61 -7.34 -4.52
C GLU A 18 -1.96 -7.83 -4.03
N ASP A 19 -2.46 -8.94 -4.59
CA ASP A 19 -3.69 -9.57 -4.12
C ASP A 19 -3.57 -10.01 -2.67
N MET A 20 -2.35 -10.31 -2.19
CA MET A 20 -2.12 -10.64 -0.79
C MET A 20 -2.41 -9.44 0.14
N TRP A 21 -2.18 -8.22 -0.34
CA TRP A 21 -2.57 -7.00 0.37
C TRP A 21 -4.09 -6.75 0.29
N HIS A 22 -4.70 -7.01 -0.87
CA HIS A 22 -6.16 -6.90 -0.99
C HIS A 22 -6.84 -7.89 -0.04
N THR A 23 -6.42 -9.15 -0.04
CA THR A 23 -6.95 -10.21 0.83
C THR A 23 -6.70 -9.95 2.31
N TYR A 24 -5.55 -9.35 2.66
CA TYR A 24 -5.28 -8.87 4.01
C TYR A 24 -6.35 -7.88 4.49
N ASN A 25 -6.78 -6.96 3.62
CA ASN A 25 -7.81 -5.97 3.92
C ASN A 25 -9.25 -6.55 3.92
N LEU A 26 -9.47 -7.69 3.25
CA LEU A 26 -10.77 -8.37 3.25
C LEU A 26 -10.99 -9.18 4.53
N LEU A 27 -9.95 -9.82 5.07
CA LEU A 27 -10.07 -10.70 6.23
C LEU A 27 -10.33 -9.93 7.52
N GLN A 28 -11.19 -10.47 8.37
CA GLN A 28 -11.47 -9.93 9.70
C GLN A 28 -11.43 -11.01 10.77
N VAL A 29 -11.16 -10.57 12.00
CA VAL A 29 -11.23 -11.41 13.18
C VAL A 29 -12.67 -11.86 13.41
N GLY A 30 -12.88 -13.17 13.55
CA GLY A 30 -14.18 -13.81 13.71
C GLY A 30 -14.83 -14.30 12.42
N ASP A 31 -14.26 -13.98 11.25
CA ASP A 31 -14.67 -14.57 9.98
C ASP A 31 -14.14 -16.00 9.84
N SER A 32 -14.74 -16.76 8.92
CA SER A 32 -14.29 -18.12 8.63
C SER A 32 -13.51 -18.17 7.31
N LEU A 33 -12.35 -18.83 7.33
CA LEU A 33 -11.46 -18.98 6.19
C LEU A 33 -11.20 -20.46 5.93
N ARG A 34 -11.41 -20.89 4.68
CA ARG A 34 -11.11 -22.26 4.23
C ARG A 34 -10.00 -22.23 3.18
N ALA A 35 -8.87 -22.87 3.47
CA ALA A 35 -7.76 -22.97 2.53
C ALA A 35 -6.98 -24.28 2.70
N SER A 36 -6.13 -24.60 1.73
CA SER A 36 -5.25 -25.78 1.81
C SER A 36 -3.99 -25.47 2.61
N THR A 37 -3.67 -26.30 3.61
CA THR A 37 -2.41 -26.21 4.37
C THR A 37 -1.69 -27.54 4.45
N ILE A 38 -0.44 -27.48 4.89
CA ILE A 38 0.39 -28.68 5.14
C ILE A 38 0.55 -28.83 6.65
N ARG A 39 0.15 -29.99 7.17
CA ARG A 39 0.32 -30.34 8.58
C ARG A 39 1.25 -31.53 8.73
N LYS A 40 2.14 -31.45 9.71
CA LYS A 40 2.94 -32.59 10.17
C LYS A 40 2.06 -33.40 11.14
N VAL A 41 1.66 -34.58 10.72
CA VAL A 41 0.87 -35.51 11.53
C VAL A 41 1.82 -36.56 12.09
N GLN A 42 1.84 -36.67 13.42
CA GLN A 42 2.52 -37.76 14.10
C GLN A 42 1.54 -38.91 14.21
N THR A 43 1.88 -40.03 13.58
CA THR A 43 1.12 -41.29 13.66
C THR A 43 1.96 -42.30 14.40
N GLU A 44 1.43 -42.80 15.51
CA GLU A 44 2.04 -43.88 16.26
C GLU A 44 1.54 -45.21 15.68
N SER A 45 2.47 -46.02 15.17
CA SER A 45 2.13 -47.34 14.64
C SER A 45 1.86 -48.32 15.77
N ALA A 46 1.08 -49.38 15.52
CA ALA A 46 0.79 -50.43 16.51
C ALA A 46 2.04 -51.12 17.09
N THR A 47 3.19 -50.98 16.43
CA THR A 47 4.52 -51.45 16.86
C THR A 47 5.27 -50.46 17.78
N GLY A 48 4.65 -49.36 18.21
CA GLY A 48 5.26 -48.34 19.08
C GLY A 48 6.27 -47.42 18.38
N SER A 49 6.36 -47.49 17.04
CA SER A 49 7.22 -46.59 16.25
C SER A 49 6.48 -45.31 15.90
N VAL A 50 7.09 -44.16 16.20
CA VAL A 50 6.53 -42.83 15.89
C VAL A 50 6.94 -42.41 14.48
N GLY A 51 5.97 -42.39 13.56
CA GLY A 51 6.14 -41.89 12.20
C GLY A 51 5.65 -40.45 12.09
N SER A 52 6.34 -39.62 11.31
CA SER A 52 5.93 -38.24 11.04
C SER A 52 5.74 -38.05 9.55
N ASN A 53 4.49 -37.85 9.12
CA ASN A 53 4.16 -37.57 7.73
C ASN A 53 3.66 -36.14 7.55
N ARG A 54 4.05 -35.50 6.45
CA ARG A 54 3.52 -34.19 6.04
C ARG A 54 2.34 -34.44 5.09
N ILE A 55 1.15 -34.04 5.51
CA ILE A 55 -0.09 -34.25 4.75
C ILE A 55 -0.67 -32.88 4.39
N ARG A 56 -1.10 -32.73 3.13
CA ARG A 56 -1.80 -31.54 2.66
C ARG A 56 -3.30 -31.73 2.88
N THR A 57 -3.92 -30.87 3.67
CA THR A 57 -5.35 -30.93 4.00
C THR A 57 -6.01 -29.57 3.82
N THR A 58 -7.32 -29.55 3.64
CA THR A 58 -8.09 -28.29 3.65
C THR A 58 -8.65 -28.08 5.05
N LEU A 59 -8.39 -26.91 5.62
CA LEU A 59 -8.86 -26.56 6.97
C LEU A 59 -9.78 -25.35 6.89
N THR A 60 -10.82 -25.37 7.72
CA THR A 60 -11.79 -24.28 7.87
C THR A 60 -11.57 -23.68 9.26
N LEU A 61 -10.93 -22.51 9.32
CA LEU A 61 -10.56 -21.83 10.55
C LEU A 61 -11.45 -20.63 10.84
N CYS A 62 -11.72 -20.39 12.13
CA CYS A 62 -12.18 -19.10 12.64
C CYS A 62 -10.97 -18.19 12.80
N VAL A 63 -10.93 -17.08 12.08
CA VAL A 63 -9.80 -16.15 12.08
C VAL A 63 -9.71 -15.45 13.43
N GLU A 64 -8.55 -15.50 14.07
CA GLU A 64 -8.28 -14.82 15.34
C GLU A 64 -7.24 -13.72 15.20
N ALA A 65 -6.21 -13.96 14.39
CA ALA A 65 -5.16 -12.99 14.12
C ALA A 65 -4.71 -13.10 12.67
N ILE A 66 -4.33 -11.95 12.10
CA ILE A 66 -3.94 -11.81 10.70
C ILE A 66 -2.63 -11.04 10.69
N ASP A 67 -1.58 -11.66 10.18
CA ASP A 67 -0.26 -11.07 10.05
C ASP A 67 0.08 -10.92 8.56
N PHE A 68 0.49 -9.72 8.14
CA PHE A 68 0.90 -9.43 6.77
C PHE A 68 2.35 -8.97 6.74
N ASP A 69 3.17 -9.65 5.94
CA ASP A 69 4.55 -9.23 5.65
C ASP A 69 4.55 -8.43 4.34
N SER A 70 4.82 -7.13 4.44
CA SER A 70 4.87 -6.24 3.29
C SER A 70 6.05 -6.51 2.33
N GLN A 71 7.18 -7.03 2.82
CA GLN A 71 8.36 -7.26 1.99
C GLN A 71 8.24 -8.58 1.22
N ALA A 72 7.80 -9.63 1.92
CA ALA A 72 7.57 -10.94 1.34
C ALA A 72 6.23 -11.04 0.58
N CYS A 73 5.33 -10.07 0.80
CA CYS A 73 3.95 -10.07 0.31
C CYS A 73 3.22 -11.38 0.69
N GLN A 74 3.43 -11.83 1.93
CA GLN A 74 2.87 -13.06 2.46
C GLN A 74 1.86 -12.76 3.58
N LEU A 75 0.76 -13.49 3.55
CA LEU A 75 -0.34 -13.34 4.49
C LEU A 75 -0.47 -14.61 5.34
N ARG A 76 -0.42 -14.44 6.65
CA ARG A 76 -0.59 -15.52 7.63
C ARG A 76 -1.86 -15.28 8.42
N VAL A 77 -2.69 -16.30 8.47
CA VAL A 77 -3.97 -16.25 9.16
C VAL A 77 -3.97 -17.31 10.25
N LYS A 78 -3.96 -16.87 11.50
CA LYS A 78 -4.05 -17.72 12.67
C LYS A 78 -5.52 -17.88 13.07
N GLY A 79 -5.91 -19.10 13.36
CA GLY A 79 -7.28 -19.38 13.76
C GLY A 79 -7.48 -20.76 14.37
N THR A 80 -8.70 -21.01 14.81
CA THR A 80 -9.13 -22.29 15.40
C THR A 80 -10.01 -23.07 14.44
N ASN A 81 -9.83 -24.39 14.37
CA ASN A 81 -10.57 -25.23 13.43
C ASN A 81 -12.07 -25.35 13.81
N ILE A 82 -12.96 -24.97 12.90
CA ILE A 82 -14.43 -24.98 13.10
C ILE A 82 -15.07 -26.29 12.61
N GLN A 83 -14.45 -26.98 11.66
CA GLN A 83 -15.01 -28.20 11.05
C GLN A 83 -14.15 -29.43 11.36
N GLU A 84 -14.79 -30.57 11.55
CA GLU A 84 -14.06 -31.81 11.81
C GLU A 84 -13.19 -32.19 10.61
N ASN A 85 -11.94 -32.56 10.88
CA ASN A 85 -11.00 -33.01 9.87
C ASN A 85 -10.26 -34.24 10.41
N GLU A 86 -9.99 -35.21 9.53
CA GLU A 86 -9.32 -36.48 9.85
C GLU A 86 -8.02 -36.30 10.65
N TYR A 87 -7.31 -35.21 10.44
CA TYR A 87 -6.01 -34.95 11.07
C TYR A 87 -6.01 -33.81 12.09
N VAL A 88 -7.12 -33.10 12.26
CA VAL A 88 -7.20 -31.90 13.10
C VAL A 88 -8.45 -31.92 13.96
N LYS A 89 -8.23 -31.98 15.27
CA LYS A 89 -9.31 -31.88 16.26
C LYS A 89 -10.03 -30.53 16.14
N MET A 90 -11.33 -30.55 16.43
CA MET A 90 -12.15 -29.36 16.58
C MET A 90 -11.53 -28.41 17.62
N GLY A 91 -11.50 -27.11 17.32
CA GLY A 91 -10.93 -26.08 18.21
C GLY A 91 -9.40 -26.05 18.29
N ALA A 92 -8.68 -26.88 17.54
CA ALA A 92 -7.22 -26.81 17.50
C ALA A 92 -6.74 -25.58 16.73
N TYR A 93 -5.74 -24.89 17.27
CA TYR A 93 -5.09 -23.76 16.62
C TYR A 93 -4.28 -24.20 15.41
N HIS A 94 -4.34 -23.41 14.35
CA HIS A 94 -3.52 -23.56 13.17
C HIS A 94 -3.26 -22.19 12.53
N THR A 95 -2.14 -22.09 11.81
CA THR A 95 -1.79 -20.90 11.03
C THR A 95 -1.74 -21.30 9.57
N ILE A 96 -2.60 -20.67 8.75
CA ILE A 96 -2.63 -20.81 7.31
C ILE A 96 -1.72 -19.75 6.72
N GLU A 97 -0.73 -20.16 5.94
CA GLU A 97 -0.01 -19.26 5.04
C GLU A 97 -0.73 -19.32 3.69
N LEU A 98 -1.29 -18.19 3.24
CA LEU A 98 -1.85 -18.12 1.89
C LEU A 98 -0.69 -18.12 0.90
N GLU A 99 -0.82 -18.90 -0.16
CA GLU A 99 0.14 -18.93 -1.27
C GLU A 99 -0.51 -18.32 -2.52
N PRO A 100 0.26 -17.62 -3.36
CA PRO A 100 -0.21 -17.19 -4.68
C PRO A 100 -0.67 -18.40 -5.52
N ASN A 101 -1.64 -18.17 -6.39
CA ASN A 101 -2.27 -19.15 -7.28
C ASN A 101 -2.96 -20.33 -6.55
N ARG A 102 -3.34 -20.16 -5.29
CA ARG A 102 -4.14 -21.15 -4.56
C ARG A 102 -5.49 -20.58 -4.17
N GLN A 103 -6.54 -21.32 -4.52
CA GLN A 103 -7.89 -20.96 -4.12
C GLN A 103 -8.05 -21.01 -2.59
N PHE A 104 -8.75 -20.02 -2.08
CA PHE A 104 -9.27 -20.02 -0.72
C PHE A 104 -10.71 -19.50 -0.72
N THR A 105 -11.49 -19.96 0.25
CA THR A 105 -12.87 -19.55 0.43
C THR A 105 -12.99 -18.74 1.71
N LEU A 106 -13.46 -17.51 1.58
CA LEU A 106 -13.71 -16.59 2.68
C LEU A 106 -15.21 -16.52 2.93
N ALA A 107 -15.59 -16.66 4.19
CA ALA A 107 -16.98 -16.69 4.62
C ALA A 107 -17.18 -15.66 5.74
N LYS A 108 -17.92 -14.59 5.41
CA LYS A 108 -18.25 -13.48 6.31
C LYS A 108 -19.70 -13.55 6.76
N LYS A 109 -19.94 -12.98 7.93
CA LYS A 109 -21.30 -12.71 8.43
C LYS A 109 -21.94 -11.50 7.75
N GLN A 110 -21.14 -10.50 7.40
CA GLN A 110 -21.60 -9.27 6.75
C GLN A 110 -20.63 -8.88 5.63
N TRP A 111 -21.16 -8.77 4.42
CA TRP A 111 -20.46 -8.24 3.26
C TRP A 111 -20.83 -6.77 3.06
N ASP A 112 -19.86 -5.87 3.26
CA ASP A 112 -20.06 -4.43 3.07
C ASP A 112 -19.82 -4.02 1.60
N SER A 113 -20.44 -2.91 1.18
CA SER A 113 -20.23 -2.28 -0.14
C SER A 113 -18.74 -2.02 -0.43
N VAL A 114 -18.01 -1.50 0.56
CA VAL A 114 -16.57 -1.20 0.49
C VAL A 114 -15.72 -2.46 0.27
N VAL A 115 -16.13 -3.60 0.84
CA VAL A 115 -15.43 -4.88 0.71
C VAL A 115 -15.62 -5.44 -0.70
N LEU A 116 -16.84 -5.35 -1.24
CA LEU A 116 -17.14 -5.81 -2.60
C LEU A 116 -16.40 -4.97 -3.65
N GLU A 117 -16.42 -3.65 -3.53
CA GLU A 117 -15.68 -2.76 -4.44
C GLU A 117 -14.17 -3.02 -4.38
N ARG A 118 -13.63 -3.36 -3.21
CA ARG A 118 -12.22 -3.73 -3.08
C ARG A 118 -11.89 -5.04 -3.81
N ILE A 119 -12.82 -5.99 -3.87
CA ILE A 119 -12.66 -7.21 -4.66
C ILE A 119 -12.71 -6.87 -6.15
N GLU A 120 -13.64 -6.01 -6.58
CA GLU A 120 -13.70 -5.54 -7.97
C GLU A 120 -12.42 -4.81 -8.38
N GLN A 121 -11.88 -3.95 -7.52
CA GLN A 121 -10.59 -3.27 -7.74
C GLN A 121 -9.41 -4.25 -7.83
N ALA A 122 -9.42 -5.35 -7.06
CA ALA A 122 -8.39 -6.37 -7.14
C ALA A 122 -8.51 -7.23 -8.41
N CYS A 123 -9.72 -7.42 -8.92
CA CYS A 123 -9.97 -8.20 -10.13
C CYS A 123 -9.71 -7.43 -11.43
N ASP A 124 -9.59 -6.10 -11.39
CA ASP A 124 -9.38 -5.29 -12.59
C ASP A 124 -7.88 -5.27 -12.99
N PRO A 125 -7.48 -5.93 -14.09
CA PRO A 125 -6.08 -6.02 -14.51
C PRO A 125 -5.51 -4.71 -15.08
N ALA A 126 -6.31 -3.64 -15.16
CA ALA A 126 -5.91 -2.38 -15.77
C ALA A 126 -4.82 -1.62 -14.99
N TRP A 127 -4.54 -2.00 -13.73
CA TRP A 127 -3.75 -1.20 -12.80
C TRP A 127 -2.36 -1.78 -12.62
N SER A 128 -1.44 -1.42 -13.51
CA SER A 128 -0.05 -1.85 -13.47
C SER A 128 0.81 -1.00 -12.51
N ALA A 129 1.81 -1.63 -11.89
CA ALA A 129 2.79 -0.98 -11.02
C ALA A 129 3.79 -0.06 -11.75
N ASP A 130 4.20 1.00 -11.05
CA ASP A 130 5.21 1.98 -11.45
C ASP A 130 6.43 1.90 -10.53
N VAL A 131 7.60 2.30 -11.03
CA VAL A 131 8.83 2.34 -10.23
C VAL A 131 9.27 3.76 -10.04
N ALA A 132 9.60 4.11 -8.79
CA ALA A 132 10.27 5.36 -8.47
C ALA A 132 11.58 5.07 -7.72
N GLY A 133 12.70 5.36 -8.38
CA GLY A 133 14.04 5.35 -7.80
C GLY A 133 14.51 6.77 -7.50
N GLY A 134 14.65 7.10 -6.22
CA GLY A 134 15.20 8.38 -5.77
C GLY A 134 16.68 8.22 -5.37
N GLY A 135 17.58 9.02 -5.93
CA GLY A 135 19.01 9.05 -5.58
C GLY A 135 19.45 10.41 -5.00
N LEU A 136 20.16 10.42 -3.88
CA LEU A 136 20.70 11.62 -3.23
C LEU A 136 22.15 11.95 -3.67
N PRO A 137 22.53 13.24 -3.64
CA PRO A 137 23.92 13.71 -3.72
C PRO A 137 24.80 13.32 -2.52
N GLY A 138 24.24 12.72 -1.48
CA GLY A 138 24.93 12.32 -0.25
C GLY A 138 25.25 10.83 -0.15
N GLY A 139 25.02 10.06 -1.22
CA GLY A 139 25.28 8.62 -1.25
C GLY A 139 24.17 7.77 -0.66
N LEU A 140 22.93 8.25 -0.65
CA LEU A 140 21.78 7.46 -0.24
C LEU A 140 20.82 7.34 -1.43
N ALA A 141 20.41 6.12 -1.76
CA ALA A 141 19.42 5.88 -2.81
C ALA A 141 18.35 4.92 -2.28
N HIS A 142 17.10 5.24 -2.60
CA HIS A 142 15.95 4.40 -2.34
C HIS A 142 15.38 3.93 -3.68
N VAL A 143 15.35 2.60 -3.86
CA VAL A 143 14.67 1.98 -4.99
C VAL A 143 13.30 1.52 -4.48
N CYS A 144 12.25 2.21 -4.91
CA CYS A 144 10.88 1.92 -4.54
C CYS A 144 10.09 1.43 -5.75
N LEU A 145 9.24 0.43 -5.51
CA LEU A 145 8.19 -0.02 -6.43
C LEU A 145 6.88 0.55 -5.90
N VAL A 146 6.27 1.45 -6.67
CA VAL A 146 4.98 2.07 -6.39
C VAL A 146 3.93 1.27 -7.12
N THR A 147 3.27 0.38 -6.40
CA THR A 147 2.13 -0.32 -6.95
C THR A 147 0.85 0.50 -6.76
N PRO A 148 -0.26 0.19 -7.45
CA PRO A 148 -1.54 0.88 -7.24
C PRO A 148 -2.01 0.88 -5.79
N SER A 149 -1.61 -0.15 -5.02
CA SER A 149 -2.09 -0.41 -3.67
C SER A 149 -1.03 -0.18 -2.59
N MET A 150 0.27 -0.22 -2.89
CA MET A 150 1.32 -0.05 -1.88
C MET A 150 2.63 0.51 -2.45
N THR A 151 3.41 1.21 -1.62
CA THR A 151 4.78 1.61 -1.97
C THR A 151 5.78 0.69 -1.27
N LEU A 152 6.46 -0.18 -2.03
CA LEU A 152 7.45 -1.11 -1.51
C LEU A 152 8.87 -0.57 -1.71
N THR A 153 9.58 -0.32 -0.61
CA THR A 153 11.01 -0.02 -0.67
C THR A 153 11.80 -1.34 -0.83
N ARG A 154 12.29 -1.62 -2.04
CA ARG A 154 13.01 -2.88 -2.34
C ARG A 154 14.48 -2.83 -1.96
N ALA A 155 15.12 -1.68 -2.14
CA ALA A 155 16.51 -1.50 -1.76
C ALA A 155 16.76 -0.11 -1.17
N LYS A 156 17.64 -0.08 -0.16
CA LYS A 156 18.27 1.13 0.36
C LYS A 156 19.77 0.96 0.16
N VAL A 157 20.37 1.82 -0.66
CA VAL A 157 21.82 1.87 -0.88
C VAL A 157 22.34 3.08 -0.12
N GLU A 158 23.25 2.87 0.83
CA GLU A 158 23.85 3.93 1.63
C GLU A 158 25.39 3.80 1.57
N VAL A 159 26.04 4.81 1.01
CA VAL A 159 27.49 4.89 0.80
C VAL A 159 27.96 6.25 1.29
N ASN A 160 29.00 6.28 2.12
CA ASN A 160 29.59 7.53 2.58
C ASN A 160 30.45 8.16 1.48
N ILE A 161 29.94 9.21 0.82
CA ILE A 161 30.67 9.94 -0.23
C ILE A 161 31.51 11.05 0.42
N PRO A 162 32.85 10.97 0.38
CA PRO A 162 33.71 11.95 1.03
C PRO A 162 33.63 13.30 0.32
N ARG A 163 33.43 14.39 1.07
CA ARG A 163 33.39 15.75 0.50
C ARG A 163 34.67 16.08 -0.29
N LYS A 164 34.51 16.82 -1.39
CA LYS A 164 35.63 17.31 -2.20
C LYS A 164 36.55 18.20 -1.34
N ARG A 165 37.81 17.78 -1.17
CA ARG A 165 38.86 18.58 -0.52
C ARG A 165 39.78 19.18 -1.58
N LYS A 166 40.31 20.37 -1.31
CA LYS A 166 41.28 21.05 -2.19
C LYS A 166 42.58 20.21 -2.23
N GLY A 167 42.77 19.42 -3.29
CA GLY A 167 43.94 18.55 -3.50
C GLY A 167 43.59 17.13 -3.96
N ASN A 168 42.49 16.54 -3.48
CA ASN A 168 42.10 15.15 -3.79
C ASN A 168 40.62 15.05 -4.18
N CYS A 169 40.31 15.22 -5.47
CA CYS A 169 38.97 14.98 -6.03
C CYS A 169 38.75 13.52 -6.48
N SER A 170 39.82 12.78 -6.75
CA SER A 170 39.76 11.40 -7.28
C SER A 170 39.07 10.40 -6.36
N GLN A 171 39.17 10.58 -5.03
CA GLN A 171 38.49 9.71 -4.06
C GLN A 171 36.98 9.91 -4.06
N HIS A 172 36.52 11.15 -4.26
CA HIS A 172 35.09 11.48 -4.37
C HIS A 172 34.50 10.86 -5.64
N ASP A 173 35.20 10.99 -6.77
CA ASP A 173 34.69 10.50 -8.06
C ASP A 173 34.64 8.96 -8.11
N ARG A 174 35.63 8.27 -7.54
CA ARG A 174 35.60 6.80 -7.38
C ARG A 174 34.49 6.33 -6.44
N ALA A 175 34.18 7.11 -5.39
CA ALA A 175 33.09 6.77 -4.48
C ALA A 175 31.72 6.93 -5.15
N LEU A 176 31.54 7.98 -5.97
CA LEU A 176 30.34 8.17 -6.78
C LEU A 176 30.15 7.05 -7.80
N GLU A 177 31.22 6.65 -8.50
CA GLU A 177 31.14 5.55 -9.48
C GLU A 177 30.67 4.25 -8.82
N ARG A 178 31.27 3.87 -7.68
CA ARG A 178 30.83 2.69 -6.90
C ARG A 178 29.39 2.81 -6.41
N PHE A 179 28.97 4.01 -6.01
CA PHE A 179 27.60 4.26 -5.59
C PHE A 179 26.63 4.03 -6.76
N TYR A 180 26.92 4.59 -7.94
CA TYR A 180 26.11 4.38 -9.13
C TYR A 180 26.07 2.91 -9.58
N GLU A 181 27.18 2.19 -9.50
CA GLU A 181 27.20 0.74 -9.77
C GLU A 181 26.24 -0.03 -8.85
N GLN A 182 26.26 0.26 -7.55
CA GLN A 182 25.37 -0.38 -6.59
C GLN A 182 23.89 -0.06 -6.87
N VAL A 183 23.58 1.17 -7.27
CA VAL A 183 22.21 1.56 -7.63
C VAL A 183 21.75 0.85 -8.90
N VAL A 184 22.59 0.77 -9.94
CA VAL A 184 22.27 0.02 -11.17
C VAL A 184 22.06 -1.47 -10.87
N GLN A 185 22.90 -2.07 -10.02
CA GLN A 185 22.72 -3.45 -9.58
C GLN A 185 21.41 -3.65 -8.80
N ALA A 186 21.05 -2.71 -7.91
CA ALA A 186 19.80 -2.77 -7.17
C ALA A 186 18.60 -2.69 -8.12
N ILE A 187 18.65 -1.82 -9.14
CA ILE A 187 17.61 -1.72 -10.16
C ILE A 187 17.46 -3.04 -10.91
N GLN A 188 18.56 -3.62 -11.41
CA GLN A 188 18.52 -4.88 -12.16
C GLN A 188 18.04 -6.08 -11.33
N ARG A 189 18.32 -6.10 -10.02
CA ARG A 189 17.89 -7.21 -9.14
C ARG A 189 16.42 -7.14 -8.75
N HIS A 190 15.89 -5.93 -8.55
CA HIS A 190 14.58 -5.75 -7.93
C HIS A 190 13.49 -5.29 -8.89
N ILE A 191 13.85 -4.76 -10.07
CA ILE A 191 12.90 -4.22 -11.04
C ILE A 191 12.83 -5.14 -12.25
N ASN A 192 11.63 -5.67 -12.50
CA ASN A 192 11.32 -6.32 -13.76
C ASN A 192 10.78 -5.28 -14.75
N PHE A 193 11.53 -5.01 -15.83
CA PHE A 193 11.18 -3.99 -16.82
C PHE A 193 10.00 -4.37 -17.72
N GLU A 194 9.58 -5.63 -17.74
CA GLU A 194 8.40 -6.07 -18.50
C GLU A 194 7.10 -5.62 -17.83
N VAL A 195 7.05 -5.67 -16.50
CA VAL A 195 5.86 -5.33 -15.70
C VAL A 195 5.73 -3.81 -15.53
N VAL A 196 6.85 -3.10 -15.46
CA VAL A 196 6.89 -1.68 -15.10
C VAL A 196 6.60 -0.79 -16.30
N LYS A 197 5.64 0.13 -16.16
CA LYS A 197 5.33 1.14 -17.19
C LYS A 197 6.44 2.19 -17.31
N CYS A 198 6.80 2.83 -16.20
CA CYS A 198 7.81 3.90 -16.17
C CYS A 198 8.75 3.77 -14.95
N VAL A 199 9.98 4.24 -15.12
CA VAL A 199 10.99 4.32 -14.06
C VAL A 199 11.32 5.79 -13.82
N LEU A 200 10.90 6.31 -12.66
CA LEU A 200 11.21 7.66 -12.24
C LEU A 200 12.59 7.70 -11.59
N VAL A 201 13.44 8.62 -12.03
CA VAL A 201 14.75 8.92 -11.44
C VAL A 201 14.67 10.31 -10.82
N ALA A 202 14.54 10.35 -9.50
CA ALA A 202 14.37 11.57 -8.74
C ALA A 202 15.65 11.94 -7.99
N SER A 203 16.12 13.18 -8.12
CA SER A 203 17.22 13.70 -7.29
C SER A 203 17.19 15.22 -7.19
N PRO A 204 17.72 15.79 -6.09
CA PRO A 204 18.05 17.21 -6.06
C PRO A 204 19.30 17.50 -6.91
N GLY A 205 19.23 18.55 -7.74
CA GLY A 205 20.33 19.00 -8.59
C GLY A 205 20.65 18.06 -9.76
N PHE A 206 21.93 17.99 -10.14
CA PHE A 206 22.43 17.34 -11.37
C PHE A 206 22.71 15.83 -11.23
N VAL A 207 22.44 15.24 -10.06
CA VAL A 207 22.83 13.84 -9.77
C VAL A 207 22.07 12.84 -10.65
N ARG A 208 20.78 13.06 -10.90
CA ARG A 208 19.97 12.21 -11.79
C ARG A 208 20.51 12.19 -13.22
N GLU A 209 20.95 13.33 -13.76
CA GLU A 209 21.45 13.44 -15.12
C GLU A 209 22.77 12.67 -15.24
N GLN A 210 23.68 12.91 -14.29
CA GLN A 210 24.95 12.19 -14.21
C GLN A 210 24.76 10.68 -14.02
N PHE A 211 23.79 10.27 -13.20
CA PHE A 211 23.46 8.86 -12.99
C PHE A 211 22.88 8.20 -14.24
N CYS A 212 21.93 8.86 -14.92
CA CYS A 212 21.36 8.35 -16.17
C CYS A 212 22.44 8.17 -17.23
N ASP A 213 23.34 9.15 -17.39
CA ASP A 213 24.46 9.06 -18.32
C ASP A 213 25.39 7.89 -17.98
N TYR A 214 25.74 7.73 -16.70
CA TYR A 214 26.56 6.62 -16.24
C TYR A 214 25.89 5.26 -16.50
N MET A 215 24.60 5.14 -16.19
CA MET A 215 23.81 3.92 -16.38
C MET A 215 23.75 3.53 -17.87
N PHE A 216 23.53 4.49 -18.78
CA PHE A 216 23.48 4.20 -20.21
C PHE A 216 24.88 3.89 -20.78
N GLN A 217 25.93 4.56 -20.31
CA GLN A 217 27.31 4.20 -20.68
C GLN A 217 27.63 2.76 -20.25
N GLN A 218 27.21 2.36 -19.05
CA GLN A 218 27.42 1.01 -18.56
C GLN A 218 26.59 -0.02 -19.33
N ALA A 219 25.35 0.32 -19.71
CA ALA A 219 24.50 -0.54 -20.53
C ALA A 219 25.10 -0.81 -21.92
N VAL A 220 25.73 0.20 -22.53
CA VAL A 220 26.45 0.07 -23.81
C VAL A 220 27.72 -0.78 -23.64
N LYS A 221 28.47 -0.62 -22.53
CA LYS A 221 29.67 -1.44 -22.26
C LYS A 221 29.34 -2.91 -21.98
N THR A 222 28.17 -3.19 -21.41
CA THR A 222 27.76 -4.54 -21.01
C THR A 222 26.84 -5.22 -22.01
N ASP A 223 26.53 -4.55 -23.14
CA ASP A 223 25.57 -4.99 -24.17
C ASP A 223 24.24 -5.51 -23.58
N ASN A 224 23.76 -4.86 -22.51
CA ASN A 224 22.56 -5.28 -21.81
C ASN A 224 21.30 -4.82 -22.56
N LYS A 225 20.72 -5.71 -23.36
CA LYS A 225 19.53 -5.46 -24.20
C LYS A 225 18.35 -4.91 -23.41
N LEU A 226 18.08 -5.45 -22.21
CA LEU A 226 16.94 -5.06 -21.39
C LEU A 226 16.95 -3.56 -21.02
N LEU A 227 18.14 -3.01 -20.77
CA LEU A 227 18.28 -1.61 -20.33
C LEU A 227 18.28 -0.65 -21.53
N LEU A 228 18.82 -1.10 -22.67
CA LEU A 228 18.84 -0.33 -23.92
C LEU A 228 17.45 -0.23 -24.56
N GLU A 229 16.69 -1.32 -24.58
CA GLU A 229 15.31 -1.36 -25.11
C GLU A 229 14.36 -0.49 -24.28
N ASN A 230 14.55 -0.45 -22.96
CA ASN A 230 13.71 0.29 -22.03
C ASN A 230 14.20 1.72 -21.73
N ARG A 231 15.09 2.28 -22.57
CA ARG A 231 15.62 3.64 -22.37
C ARG A 231 14.52 4.72 -22.29
N SER A 232 13.45 4.56 -23.06
CA SER A 232 12.32 5.51 -23.09
C SER A 232 11.49 5.51 -21.80
N LYS A 233 11.56 4.44 -20.98
CA LYS A 233 10.84 4.33 -19.70
C LYS A 233 11.48 5.14 -18.58
N PHE A 234 12.75 5.53 -18.71
CA PHE A 234 13.45 6.32 -17.70
C PHE A 234 13.10 7.80 -17.82
N LEU A 235 12.41 8.30 -16.80
CA LEU A 235 12.02 9.70 -16.68
C LEU A 235 12.81 10.37 -15.57
N GLN A 236 13.33 11.56 -15.85
CA GLN A 236 14.08 12.35 -14.88
C GLN A 236 13.14 13.35 -14.21
N VAL A 237 13.18 13.39 -12.87
CA VAL A 237 12.28 14.24 -12.07
C VAL A 237 13.07 15.06 -11.07
N HIS A 238 12.60 16.26 -10.78
CA HIS A 238 13.13 17.07 -9.69
C HIS A 238 12.54 16.62 -8.35
N SER A 239 13.38 16.57 -7.32
CA SER A 239 12.96 16.21 -5.98
C SER A 239 13.78 16.99 -4.95
N SER A 240 13.15 17.42 -3.86
CA SER A 240 13.81 18.17 -2.79
C SER A 240 14.88 17.34 -2.07
N SER A 241 14.61 16.04 -1.91
CA SER A 241 15.51 15.06 -1.29
C SER A 241 15.45 13.73 -2.04
N GLY A 242 16.16 12.71 -1.56
CA GLY A 242 15.97 11.33 -2.04
C GLY A 242 15.61 10.38 -0.91
N HIS A 243 14.90 10.89 0.10
CA HIS A 243 14.23 10.06 1.12
C HIS A 243 12.84 9.62 0.62
N LYS A 244 12.17 8.72 1.35
CA LYS A 244 10.87 8.16 0.96
C LYS A 244 9.80 9.23 0.67
N TYR A 245 9.73 10.30 1.46
CA TYR A 245 8.74 11.37 1.28
C TYR A 245 8.91 12.13 -0.05
N ALA A 246 10.13 12.18 -0.59
CA ALA A 246 10.43 12.88 -1.83
C ALA A 246 9.79 12.21 -3.06
N LEU A 247 9.42 10.94 -2.93
CA LEU A 247 8.65 10.21 -3.93
C LEU A 247 7.28 10.87 -4.16
N LYS A 248 6.65 11.43 -3.11
CA LYS A 248 5.40 12.18 -3.24
C LYS A 248 5.57 13.39 -4.17
N GLU A 249 6.60 14.20 -3.94
CA GLU A 249 6.89 15.37 -4.77
C GLU A 249 7.14 14.98 -6.22
N ALA A 250 7.88 13.90 -6.44
CA ALA A 250 8.17 13.40 -7.78
C ALA A 250 6.90 12.93 -8.52
N LEU A 251 5.90 12.39 -7.83
CA LEU A 251 4.62 12.00 -8.42
C LEU A 251 3.69 13.19 -8.70
N CYS A 252 3.80 14.28 -7.94
CA CYS A 252 3.04 15.53 -8.15
C CYS A 252 3.51 16.35 -9.35
N ASP A 253 4.76 16.16 -9.82
CA ASP A 253 5.33 17.01 -10.85
C ASP A 253 4.54 16.88 -12.18
N PRO A 254 4.01 17.97 -12.76
CA PRO A 254 3.18 17.91 -13.96
C PRO A 254 3.85 17.24 -15.17
N ALA A 255 5.18 17.27 -15.26
CA ALA A 255 5.95 16.55 -16.29
C ALA A 255 5.76 15.03 -16.19
N VAL A 256 5.54 14.54 -14.97
CA VAL A 256 5.34 13.14 -14.61
C VAL A 256 3.85 12.81 -14.67
N THR A 257 2.98 13.65 -14.08
CA THR A 257 1.53 13.45 -14.03
C THR A 257 0.88 13.35 -15.41
N SER A 258 1.38 14.08 -16.41
CA SER A 258 0.86 13.99 -17.79
C SER A 258 1.12 12.64 -18.46
N ARG A 259 2.17 11.92 -18.03
CA ARG A 259 2.50 10.57 -18.53
C ARG A 259 2.01 9.44 -17.62
N LEU A 260 1.77 9.76 -16.35
CA LEU A 260 1.33 8.83 -15.30
C LEU A 260 -0.10 9.11 -14.85
N SER A 261 -0.90 9.77 -15.69
CA SER A 261 -2.30 10.12 -15.40
C SER A 261 -3.17 8.89 -15.13
N ASP A 262 -2.75 7.74 -15.64
CA ASP A 262 -3.50 6.49 -15.57
C ASP A 262 -3.19 5.69 -14.29
N THR A 263 -2.30 6.19 -13.43
CA THR A 263 -1.89 5.50 -12.21
C THR A 263 -2.68 6.01 -11.00
N LYS A 264 -3.29 5.09 -10.24
CA LYS A 264 -4.02 5.37 -8.99
C LYS A 264 -3.20 6.20 -7.99
N ALA A 265 -1.91 5.91 -7.85
CA ALA A 265 -0.99 6.64 -6.97
C ALA A 265 -0.94 8.15 -7.26
N ALA A 266 -0.96 8.56 -8.53
CA ALA A 266 -0.99 9.97 -8.90
C ALA A 266 -2.32 10.63 -8.49
N GLY A 267 -3.43 9.89 -8.63
CA GLY A 267 -4.75 10.34 -8.17
C GLY A 267 -4.83 10.55 -6.66
N GLU A 268 -4.30 9.61 -5.88
CA GLU A 268 -4.24 9.73 -4.41
C GLU A 268 -3.39 10.92 -3.96
N VAL A 269 -2.20 11.05 -4.53
CA VAL A 269 -1.28 12.14 -4.21
C VAL A 269 -1.90 13.50 -4.56
N LYS A 270 -2.59 13.61 -5.71
CA LYS A 270 -3.31 14.81 -6.10
C LYS A 270 -4.44 15.16 -5.14
N ALA A 271 -5.23 14.18 -4.70
CA ALA A 271 -6.34 14.43 -3.79
C ALA A 271 -5.87 14.97 -2.41
N LEU A 272 -4.74 14.49 -1.90
CA LEU A 272 -4.14 15.07 -0.69
C LEU A 272 -3.53 16.46 -0.94
N ASP A 273 -2.90 16.68 -2.09
CA ASP A 273 -2.36 17.99 -2.45
C ASP A 273 -3.47 19.04 -2.55
N ASP A 274 -4.59 18.68 -3.18
CA ASP A 274 -5.77 19.53 -3.27
C ASP A 274 -6.38 19.79 -1.87
N PHE A 275 -6.42 18.80 -0.98
CA PHE A 275 -6.81 19.00 0.42
C PHE A 275 -5.92 20.04 1.14
N TYR A 276 -4.59 19.92 1.02
CA TYR A 276 -3.66 20.89 1.62
C TYR A 276 -3.79 22.30 1.01
N LYS A 277 -4.05 22.41 -0.30
CA LYS A 277 -4.32 23.71 -0.94
C LYS A 277 -5.59 24.35 -0.40
N MET A 278 -6.65 23.56 -0.21
CA MET A 278 -7.89 24.08 0.37
C MET A 278 -7.65 24.59 1.78
N LEU A 279 -6.89 23.85 2.60
CA LEU A 279 -6.54 24.29 3.95
C LEU A 279 -5.72 25.59 3.98
N GLN A 280 -4.90 25.86 2.95
CA GLN A 280 -4.13 27.10 2.81
C GLN A 280 -4.97 28.30 2.35
N HIS A 281 -5.95 28.08 1.48
CA HIS A 281 -6.74 29.14 0.87
C HIS A 281 -8.05 29.45 1.62
N GLU A 282 -8.77 28.41 2.06
CA GLU A 282 -10.09 28.48 2.68
C GLU A 282 -10.19 27.41 3.78
N PRO A 283 -9.81 27.71 5.03
CA PRO A 283 -9.77 26.71 6.11
C PRO A 283 -11.16 26.10 6.39
N ASP A 284 -12.25 26.87 6.21
CA ASP A 284 -13.62 26.44 6.47
C ASP A 284 -14.18 25.43 5.45
N ARG A 285 -13.37 25.03 4.45
CA ARG A 285 -13.75 24.06 3.41
C ARG A 285 -13.05 22.71 3.53
N ALA A 286 -12.04 22.58 4.37
CA ALA A 286 -11.26 21.36 4.51
C ALA A 286 -11.19 20.96 5.98
N PHE A 287 -11.85 19.86 6.33
CA PHE A 287 -11.90 19.37 7.70
C PHE A 287 -11.22 18.00 7.81
N TYR A 288 -10.61 17.73 8.97
CA TYR A 288 -10.11 16.43 9.34
C TYR A 288 -10.63 16.01 10.71
N GLY A 289 -10.66 14.72 10.97
CA GLY A 289 -11.21 14.14 12.20
C GLY A 289 -12.69 13.74 12.08
N LEU A 290 -13.02 12.63 12.74
CA LEU A 290 -14.33 11.98 12.62
C LEU A 290 -15.51 12.91 12.96
N LYS A 291 -15.42 13.67 14.06
CA LYS A 291 -16.51 14.56 14.49
C LYS A 291 -16.81 15.65 13.45
N HIS A 292 -15.78 16.28 12.90
CA HIS A 292 -15.94 17.34 11.89
C HIS A 292 -16.51 16.78 10.59
N VAL A 293 -16.04 15.61 10.16
CA VAL A 293 -16.53 14.97 8.93
C VAL A 293 -17.98 14.47 9.09
N GLU A 294 -18.37 13.96 10.27
CA GLU A 294 -19.76 13.56 10.53
C GLU A 294 -20.71 14.75 10.40
N LYS A 295 -20.38 15.89 11.01
CA LYS A 295 -21.21 17.11 10.87
C LYS A 295 -21.20 17.67 9.45
N ALA A 296 -20.07 17.60 8.74
CA ALA A 296 -20.02 17.97 7.33
C ALA A 296 -20.90 17.08 6.45
N ASN A 297 -21.05 15.80 6.83
CA ASN A 297 -21.96 14.87 6.18
C ASN A 297 -23.43 15.19 6.51
N GLU A 298 -23.74 15.59 7.75
CA GLU A 298 -25.07 16.09 8.13
C GLU A 298 -25.45 17.36 7.34
N ALA A 299 -24.48 18.23 7.09
CA ALA A 299 -24.64 19.41 6.23
C ALA A 299 -24.69 19.09 4.72
N MET A 300 -24.49 17.83 4.33
CA MET A 300 -24.44 17.36 2.93
C MET A 300 -23.46 18.16 2.06
N ALA A 301 -22.36 18.63 2.67
CA ALA A 301 -21.41 19.54 2.03
C ALA A 301 -20.19 18.81 1.42
N ILE A 302 -20.02 17.51 1.66
CA ILE A 302 -18.81 16.77 1.27
C ILE A 302 -18.73 16.58 -0.24
N ASP A 303 -17.64 17.03 -0.84
CA ASP A 303 -17.31 16.79 -2.25
C ASP A 303 -16.40 15.56 -2.42
N THR A 304 -15.31 15.54 -1.66
CA THR A 304 -14.34 14.43 -1.67
C THR A 304 -14.06 13.97 -0.25
N LEU A 305 -14.34 12.69 0.04
CA LEU A 305 -13.97 12.04 1.30
C LEU A 305 -12.65 11.30 1.12
N LEU A 306 -11.69 11.57 2.00
CA LEU A 306 -10.39 10.93 2.07
C LEU A 306 -10.37 10.06 3.34
N ILE A 307 -10.21 8.75 3.18
CA ILE A 307 -10.19 7.83 4.32
C ILE A 307 -9.08 6.80 4.18
N SER A 308 -8.35 6.52 5.26
CA SER A 308 -7.33 5.47 5.27
C SER A 308 -7.96 4.09 5.46
N ASP A 309 -7.41 3.08 4.79
CA ASP A 309 -7.91 1.71 4.83
C ASP A 309 -7.69 1.01 6.18
N GLU A 310 -6.72 1.47 6.98
CA GLU A 310 -6.45 1.02 8.34
C GLU A 310 -7.64 1.23 9.28
N LEU A 311 -8.42 2.29 9.08
CA LEU A 311 -9.60 2.58 9.91
C LEU A 311 -10.71 1.53 9.75
N PHE A 312 -10.84 0.92 8.57
CA PHE A 312 -11.81 -0.17 8.35
C PHE A 312 -11.34 -1.49 8.97
N ARG A 313 -10.09 -1.58 9.43
CA ARG A 313 -9.51 -2.77 10.09
C ARG A 313 -9.56 -2.70 11.61
N HIS A 314 -10.04 -1.60 12.21
CA HIS A 314 -10.14 -1.48 13.66
C HIS A 314 -10.94 -2.66 14.27
N GLN A 315 -10.42 -3.21 15.37
CA GLN A 315 -11.03 -4.35 16.08
C GLN A 315 -12.44 -4.01 16.61
N ASP A 316 -12.75 -2.73 16.81
CA ASP A 316 -14.06 -2.31 17.27
C ASP A 316 -15.07 -2.26 16.13
N VAL A 317 -15.98 -3.23 16.17
CA VAL A 317 -17.09 -3.40 15.23
C VAL A 317 -17.97 -2.14 15.19
N ALA A 318 -18.15 -1.44 16.31
CA ALA A 318 -18.98 -0.24 16.37
C ALA A 318 -18.36 0.92 15.58
N THR A 319 -17.06 1.20 15.77
CA THR A 319 -16.37 2.25 14.99
C THR A 319 -16.37 1.96 13.50
N ARG A 320 -16.15 0.71 13.09
CA ARG A 320 -16.16 0.35 11.68
C ARG A 320 -17.54 0.56 11.04
N ALA A 321 -18.60 0.13 11.72
CA ALA A 321 -19.96 0.33 11.21
C ALA A 321 -20.28 1.82 11.03
N ARG A 322 -19.68 2.73 11.84
CA ARG A 322 -19.80 4.18 11.63
C ARG A 322 -19.07 4.64 10.36
N TYR A 323 -17.83 4.20 10.14
CA TYR A 323 -17.09 4.56 8.93
C TYR A 323 -17.75 4.03 7.65
N VAL A 324 -18.29 2.81 7.67
CA VAL A 324 -19.03 2.25 6.52
C VAL A 324 -20.28 3.09 6.23
N LYS A 325 -21.07 3.42 7.26
CA LYS A 325 -22.24 4.31 7.11
C LYS A 325 -21.86 5.70 6.59
N LEU A 326 -20.74 6.25 7.04
CA LEU A 326 -20.24 7.55 6.55
C LEU A 326 -19.91 7.48 5.05
N VAL A 327 -19.21 6.42 4.62
CA VAL A 327 -18.87 6.21 3.20
C VAL A 327 -20.13 6.05 2.35
N ASP A 328 -21.09 5.24 2.80
CA ASP A 328 -22.35 5.03 2.09
C ASP A 328 -23.15 6.34 1.99
N SER A 329 -23.22 7.12 3.07
CA SER A 329 -23.91 8.43 3.08
C SER A 329 -23.25 9.47 2.17
N VAL A 330 -21.92 9.53 2.12
CA VAL A 330 -21.22 10.42 1.18
C VAL A 330 -21.50 10.02 -0.28
N ARG A 331 -21.61 8.73 -0.58
CA ARG A 331 -21.98 8.24 -1.92
C ARG A 331 -23.41 8.61 -2.29
N GLU A 332 -24.35 8.49 -1.35
CA GLU A 332 -25.73 8.94 -1.54
C GLU A 332 -25.81 10.45 -1.85
N ASN A 333 -24.92 11.25 -1.24
CA ASN A 333 -24.80 12.69 -1.46
C ASN A 333 -24.04 13.08 -2.75
N MET A 334 -23.78 12.12 -3.65
CA MET A 334 -22.98 12.28 -4.87
C MET A 334 -21.54 12.77 -4.61
N GLY A 335 -21.00 12.52 -3.42
CA GLY A 335 -19.61 12.80 -3.09
C GLY A 335 -18.69 11.70 -3.61
N THR A 336 -17.46 12.08 -3.97
CA THR A 336 -16.43 11.12 -4.40
C THR A 336 -15.68 10.59 -3.18
N VAL A 337 -15.60 9.27 -3.01
CA VAL A 337 -14.86 8.65 -1.90
C VAL A 337 -13.56 8.09 -2.43
N ARG A 338 -12.44 8.48 -1.81
CA ARG A 338 -11.11 7.94 -2.11
C ARG A 338 -10.53 7.26 -0.87
N ILE A 339 -10.31 5.96 -1.00
CA ILE A 339 -9.72 5.14 0.06
C ILE A 339 -8.22 5.04 -0.20
N PHE A 340 -7.44 5.48 0.79
CA PHE A 340 -5.98 5.48 0.77
C PHE A 340 -5.43 4.24 1.44
N SER A 341 -4.38 3.68 0.85
CA SER A 341 -3.60 2.62 1.49
C SER A 341 -2.66 3.19 2.55
N SER A 342 -2.71 2.67 3.78
CA SER A 342 -1.77 3.07 4.84
C SER A 342 -0.31 2.73 4.53
N LEU A 343 -0.06 1.79 3.61
CA LEU A 343 1.29 1.42 3.13
C LEU A 343 1.78 2.28 1.96
N HIS A 344 1.03 3.32 1.58
CA HIS A 344 1.44 4.30 0.59
C HIS A 344 1.85 5.61 1.28
N VAL A 345 2.77 6.36 0.66
CA VAL A 345 3.31 7.63 1.21
C VAL A 345 2.21 8.67 1.47
N SER A 346 1.15 8.67 0.65
CA SER A 346 -0.06 9.48 0.85
C SER A 346 -0.83 9.04 2.11
N GLY A 347 -1.06 7.74 2.29
CA GLY A 347 -1.79 7.19 3.43
C GLY A 347 -1.08 7.39 4.76
N GLU A 348 0.26 7.36 4.80
CA GLU A 348 1.03 7.68 6.01
C GLU A 348 0.71 9.10 6.53
N GLN A 349 0.57 10.09 5.63
CA GLN A 349 0.23 11.46 6.00
C GLN A 349 -1.23 11.58 6.45
N LEU A 350 -2.14 10.93 5.73
CA LEU A 350 -3.55 10.91 6.12
C LEU A 350 -3.75 10.25 7.49
N GLY A 351 -2.99 9.19 7.78
CA GLY A 351 -2.97 8.52 9.09
C GLY A 351 -2.52 9.44 10.22
N GLN A 352 -1.56 10.34 9.97
CA GLN A 352 -1.16 11.38 10.94
C GLN A 352 -2.30 12.40 11.21
N LEU A 353 -3.17 12.62 10.22
CA LEU A 353 -4.38 13.45 10.32
C LEU A 353 -5.60 12.64 10.77
N THR A 354 -5.44 11.74 11.74
CA THR A 354 -6.49 10.84 12.27
C THR A 354 -7.06 9.80 11.29
N GLY A 355 -6.60 9.80 10.03
CA GLY A 355 -7.03 8.87 8.98
C GLY A 355 -8.32 9.26 8.25
N VAL A 356 -9.01 10.33 8.66
CA VAL A 356 -10.24 10.83 7.99
C VAL A 356 -10.13 12.32 7.71
N ALA A 357 -10.35 12.68 6.46
CA ALA A 357 -10.43 14.06 6.00
C ALA A 357 -11.50 14.23 4.91
N ALA A 358 -12.06 15.42 4.80
CA ALA A 358 -13.06 15.76 3.80
C ALA A 358 -12.81 17.14 3.19
N ILE A 359 -13.02 17.24 1.88
CA ILE A 359 -13.08 18.49 1.13
C ILE A 359 -14.55 18.80 0.87
N LEU A 360 -14.99 20.02 1.20
CA LEU A 360 -16.36 20.46 1.07
C LEU A 360 -16.61 21.28 -0.20
N ARG A 361 -17.84 21.22 -0.73
CA ARG A 361 -18.33 22.01 -1.86
C ARG A 361 -18.52 23.49 -1.50
N PHE A 362 -18.93 23.76 -0.27
CA PHE A 362 -19.17 25.11 0.26
C PHE A 362 -18.65 25.20 1.70
N PRO A 363 -18.21 26.39 2.14
CA PRO A 363 -17.72 26.57 3.50
C PRO A 363 -18.87 26.42 4.50
N VAL A 364 -18.63 25.72 5.61
CA VAL A 364 -19.60 25.55 6.70
C VAL A 364 -18.98 26.10 7.97
N ALA A 365 -19.32 27.36 8.30
CA ALA A 365 -18.67 28.14 9.36
C ALA A 365 -18.93 27.59 10.79
N GLU A 366 -20.06 26.93 11.03
CA GLU A 366 -20.39 26.41 12.38
C GLU A 366 -19.50 25.24 12.85
N LEU A 367 -18.62 24.73 11.98
CA LEU A 367 -17.73 23.60 12.28
C LEU A 367 -16.43 24.03 12.98
N SER A 368 -15.93 25.23 12.70
CA SER A 368 -14.70 25.77 13.29
C SER A 368 -14.92 26.33 14.70
N ASP A 369 -16.09 26.93 14.97
CA ASP A 369 -16.39 27.60 16.25
C ASP A 369 -16.42 26.66 17.47
N GLN A 370 -16.60 25.34 17.28
CA GLN A 370 -16.63 24.38 18.40
C GLN A 370 -15.25 23.90 18.86
N GLU A 371 -14.19 24.08 18.06
CA GLU A 371 -12.82 23.84 18.54
C GLU A 371 -12.42 24.88 19.59
N ASP A 372 -12.81 26.14 19.38
CA ASP A 372 -12.52 27.25 20.29
C ASP A 372 -13.21 27.09 21.65
N GLU A 373 -14.46 26.60 21.71
CA GLU A 373 -15.14 26.33 22.98
C GLU A 373 -14.49 25.18 23.77
N SER A 374 -14.07 24.10 23.09
CA SER A 374 -13.45 22.94 23.77
C SER A 374 -12.06 23.21 24.34
N SER A 375 -11.34 24.19 23.79
CA SER A 375 -10.03 24.61 24.30
C SER A 375 -10.11 25.49 25.56
N SER A 376 -11.30 25.99 25.89
CA SER A 376 -11.53 26.90 27.01
C SER A 376 -12.03 26.23 28.30
N GLU A 377 -12.32 24.92 28.27
CA GLU A 377 -12.76 24.16 29.46
C GLU A 377 -11.64 23.35 30.14
N GLU A 378 -10.41 23.38 29.60
CA GLU A 378 -9.22 22.80 30.22
C GLU A 378 -8.19 23.88 30.61
N ASP A 379 -8.56 24.80 31.51
CA ASP A 379 -7.62 25.66 32.26
C ASP A 379 -7.96 25.70 33.77
#